data_AF-A0A3R7AKI3-F1
#
_entry.id   AF-A0A3R7AKI3-F1
#
_cell.length_a   1.000
_cell.length_b   1.000
_cell.length_c   1.000
_cell.angle_alpha   90.00
_cell.angle_beta   90.00
_cell.angle_gamma   90.00
#
_symmetry.space_group_name_H-M   'P 1'
#
loop_
_entity.id
_entity.type
_entity.pdbx_description
1 polymer ?
#
loop_
_entity_poly.entity_id
_entity_poly.type
_entity_poly.pdbx_seq_one_letter_code
_entity_poly.pdbx_strand_id
1 'polypeptide(L)'
;MSHLIACHPDYAAVHNDAQRSSTANLPFETYVSEMSVSLYGWMDLVVAKHLPFSIVEDKTFRRYSNLNPTTTKTLCAAMHKVGKSVEAKIEEVLPARFGVVLDGWSSGGTAYCCVMATFCTDGALHSPMLAFAPMLDEGDLSAHQHVEFLKATLELYGRDLGSITFVVGDNCSVNQAMARELDVPLVGCASHRLNLAVRKWMERHEHVLDRIQAIMLRARTVKNRAALRALTHLAPRLLNDTRWSSSYEMVHRFFEIKDALAMVPDLRSIFPCPGEVDQMGVLRDPMDVIQSFTLAFERNDLKLNEARALMDVLCDKFPSMSHHLGMEAEIVKNPLFESAVVRVLDGHIGDLTDDERISLRRFEVATVTGSTDIDTGSSECLAMDILRVKRAKVAAHVVMGYEDLRCVLPTSNIVERMFSKAKLVFAPLRQRMTPESLEITMFLGANRAYWNVTTVEEARRST
;
A
#
# COMPACT_ATOMS: atom_id res chain seq x y z
N MET A 1 2.00 -31.51 42.24
CA MET A 1 0.62 -31.15 42.67
C MET A 1 0.47 -29.64 42.52
N SER A 2 -0.63 -29.17 41.92
CA SER A 2 -0.89 -27.75 41.69
C SER A 2 -1.19 -27.02 43.01
N HIS A 3 -0.69 -25.79 43.18
CA HIS A 3 -0.93 -24.96 44.38
C HIS A 3 -2.43 -24.72 44.64
N LEU A 4 -3.25 -24.74 43.59
CA LEU A 4 -4.71 -24.59 43.69
C LEU A 4 -5.35 -25.78 44.41
N ILE A 5 -4.87 -26.99 44.16
CA ILE A 5 -5.39 -28.21 44.79
C ILE A 5 -4.89 -28.32 46.24
N ALA A 6 -3.71 -27.77 46.54
CA ALA A 6 -3.11 -27.83 47.87
C ALA A 6 -3.68 -26.77 48.83
N CYS A 7 -3.99 -25.57 48.33
CA CYS A 7 -4.43 -24.44 49.16
C CYS A 7 -5.95 -24.24 49.17
N HIS A 8 -6.68 -24.81 48.20
CA HIS A 8 -8.13 -24.64 48.04
C HIS A 8 -8.79 -26.01 47.82
N PRO A 9 -9.12 -26.74 48.90
CA PRO A 9 -9.69 -28.10 48.83
C PRO A 9 -11.02 -28.17 48.08
N ASP A 10 -11.73 -27.05 48.06
CA ASP A 10 -13.00 -26.78 47.41
C ASP A 10 -12.86 -26.32 45.95
N TYR A 11 -11.64 -26.11 45.44
CA TYR A 11 -11.40 -25.60 44.08
C TYR A 11 -12.09 -26.43 42.99
N ALA A 12 -12.13 -27.76 43.15
CA ALA A 12 -12.83 -28.63 42.20
C ALA A 12 -14.35 -28.44 42.23
N ALA A 13 -14.93 -28.19 43.41
CA ALA A 13 -16.35 -27.90 43.56
C ALA A 13 -16.69 -26.50 43.04
N VAL A 14 -15.86 -25.50 43.37
CA VAL A 14 -15.98 -24.12 42.86
C VAL A 14 -15.83 -24.08 41.33
N HIS A 15 -14.91 -24.87 40.75
CA HIS A 15 -14.75 -24.99 39.31
C HIS A 15 -15.98 -25.65 38.65
N ASN A 16 -16.51 -26.72 39.23
CA ASN A 16 -17.69 -27.40 38.71
C ASN A 16 -18.97 -26.57 38.87
N ASP A 17 -19.14 -25.85 39.98
CA ASP A 17 -20.27 -24.93 40.17
C ASP A 17 -20.14 -23.68 39.30
N ALA A 18 -18.92 -23.19 39.05
CA ALA A 18 -18.68 -22.17 38.02
C ALA A 18 -19.02 -22.70 36.62
N GLN A 19 -18.69 -23.95 36.27
CA GLN A 19 -19.10 -24.55 34.99
C GLN A 19 -20.62 -24.71 34.87
N ARG A 20 -21.31 -25.14 35.95
CA ARG A 20 -22.79 -25.25 35.98
C ARG A 20 -23.50 -23.90 35.95
N SER A 21 -22.93 -22.88 36.58
CA SER A 21 -23.45 -21.51 36.53
C SER A 21 -23.16 -20.83 35.18
N SER A 22 -22.09 -21.26 34.52
CA SER A 22 -21.64 -20.75 33.21
C SER A 22 -22.52 -21.25 32.05
N THR A 23 -23.14 -22.43 32.16
CA THR A 23 -24.02 -22.96 31.09
C THR A 23 -25.29 -22.15 30.83
N ALA A 24 -25.68 -21.23 31.72
CA ALA A 24 -26.89 -20.43 31.53
C ALA A 24 -26.65 -19.06 30.87
N ASN A 25 -25.40 -18.60 30.67
CA ASN A 25 -25.07 -17.34 29.99
C ASN A 25 -23.57 -17.26 29.62
N LEU A 26 -23.08 -18.21 28.81
CA LEU A 26 -21.80 -18.04 28.10
C LEU A 26 -22.06 -17.26 26.80
N PRO A 27 -21.53 -16.04 26.61
CA PRO A 27 -21.69 -15.27 25.38
C PRO A 27 -20.74 -15.73 24.27
N PHE A 28 -20.30 -16.99 24.27
CA PHE A 28 -19.38 -17.53 23.26
C PHE A 28 -19.76 -18.97 22.89
N GLU A 29 -20.51 -19.09 21.81
CA GLU A 29 -20.15 -19.89 20.63
C GLU A 29 -21.07 -19.42 19.48
N THR A 30 -20.56 -18.56 18.60
CA THR A 30 -21.15 -18.43 17.27
C THR A 30 -20.95 -19.78 16.58
N TYR A 31 -21.90 -20.70 16.74
CA TYR A 31 -21.82 -22.02 16.09
C TYR A 31 -21.58 -21.82 14.59
N VAL A 32 -20.40 -22.23 14.13
CA VAL A 32 -20.02 -22.21 12.72
C VAL A 32 -20.23 -23.61 12.17
N SER A 33 -21.01 -23.73 11.10
CA SER A 33 -21.22 -25.03 10.47
C SER A 33 -19.94 -25.55 9.81
N GLU A 34 -19.76 -26.86 9.80
CA GLU A 34 -18.66 -27.52 9.07
C GLU A 34 -18.63 -27.13 7.57
N MET A 35 -19.81 -26.87 7.01
CA MET A 35 -19.96 -26.33 5.66
C MET A 35 -19.31 -24.95 5.51
N SER A 36 -19.53 -24.03 6.45
CA SER A 36 -18.91 -22.70 6.42
C SER A 36 -17.41 -22.76 6.70
N VAL A 37 -16.95 -23.65 7.57
CA VAL A 37 -15.51 -23.90 7.77
C VAL A 37 -14.87 -24.35 6.46
N SER A 38 -15.48 -25.31 5.77
CA SER A 38 -14.97 -25.81 4.49
C SER A 38 -14.99 -24.74 3.40
N LEU A 39 -16.09 -23.99 3.31
CA LEU A 39 -16.26 -22.91 2.32
C LEU A 39 -15.27 -21.77 2.55
N TYR A 40 -15.08 -21.36 3.82
CA TYR A 40 -14.04 -20.42 4.22
C TYR A 40 -12.64 -20.91 3.81
N GLY A 41 -12.33 -22.19 4.06
CA GLY A 41 -11.05 -22.77 3.65
C GLY A 41 -10.82 -22.71 2.13
N TRP A 42 -11.86 -22.98 1.33
CA TRP A 42 -11.78 -22.84 -0.13
C TRP A 42 -11.58 -21.39 -0.56
N MET A 43 -12.31 -20.45 0.05
CA MET A 43 -12.16 -19.02 -0.22
C MET A 43 -10.76 -18.51 0.14
N ASP A 44 -10.24 -18.86 1.31
CA ASP A 44 -8.90 -18.49 1.76
C ASP A 44 -7.82 -19.05 0.81
N LEU A 45 -7.95 -20.31 0.38
CA LEU A 45 -7.05 -20.88 -0.63
C LEU A 45 -7.08 -20.12 -1.96
N VAL A 46 -8.27 -19.84 -2.49
CA VAL A 46 -8.42 -19.14 -3.78
C VAL A 46 -7.87 -17.72 -3.70
N VAL A 47 -8.22 -16.98 -2.66
CA VAL A 47 -7.84 -15.58 -2.48
C VAL A 47 -6.35 -15.45 -2.12
N ALA A 48 -5.88 -16.16 -1.09
CA ALA A 48 -4.53 -16.00 -0.56
C ALA A 48 -3.44 -16.63 -1.46
N LYS A 49 -3.79 -17.67 -2.23
CA LYS A 49 -2.85 -18.32 -3.17
C LYS A 49 -3.13 -18.00 -4.63
N HIS A 50 -4.06 -17.09 -4.90
CA HIS A 50 -4.41 -16.67 -6.26
C HIS A 50 -4.70 -17.89 -7.16
N LEU A 51 -5.45 -18.86 -6.66
CA LEU A 51 -5.77 -20.09 -7.41
C LEU A 51 -6.96 -19.85 -8.35
N PRO A 52 -7.09 -20.60 -9.46
CA PRO A 52 -8.29 -20.53 -10.28
C PRO A 52 -9.51 -21.01 -9.48
N PHE A 53 -10.69 -20.43 -9.70
CA PHE A 53 -11.91 -20.87 -9.03
C PHE A 53 -12.24 -22.36 -9.28
N SER A 54 -11.88 -22.89 -10.45
CA SER A 54 -12.05 -24.30 -10.81
C SER A 54 -11.28 -25.27 -9.92
N ILE A 55 -10.36 -24.78 -9.07
CA ILE A 55 -9.58 -25.62 -8.16
C ILE A 55 -10.45 -26.37 -7.17
N VAL A 56 -11.62 -25.81 -6.80
CA VAL A 56 -12.58 -26.47 -5.89
C VAL A 56 -13.24 -27.70 -6.51
N GLU A 57 -13.16 -27.84 -7.84
CA GLU A 57 -13.68 -28.96 -8.62
C GLU A 57 -12.59 -29.92 -9.10
N ASP A 58 -11.31 -29.56 -8.91
CA ASP A 58 -10.19 -30.40 -9.30
C ASP A 58 -10.12 -31.67 -8.43
N LYS A 59 -10.01 -32.83 -9.09
CA LYS A 59 -10.02 -34.14 -8.43
C LYS A 59 -8.81 -34.33 -7.52
N THR A 60 -7.65 -33.78 -7.89
CA THR A 60 -6.41 -33.91 -7.12
C THR A 60 -6.49 -33.04 -5.87
N PHE A 61 -6.94 -31.79 -6.00
CA PHE A 61 -7.13 -30.89 -4.86
C PHE A 61 -8.20 -31.42 -3.91
N ARG A 62 -9.33 -31.93 -4.40
CA ARG A 62 -10.33 -32.58 -3.53
C ARG A 62 -9.80 -33.80 -2.80
N ARG A 63 -8.94 -34.60 -3.45
CA ARG A 63 -8.35 -35.79 -2.83
C ARG A 63 -7.42 -35.46 -1.66
N TYR A 64 -6.68 -34.34 -1.76
CA TYR A 64 -5.64 -33.98 -0.79
C TYR A 64 -6.02 -32.81 0.12
N SER A 65 -7.18 -32.19 -0.06
CA SER A 65 -7.73 -31.21 0.88
C SER A 65 -8.62 -31.89 1.91
N ASN A 66 -8.61 -31.36 3.15
CA ASN A 66 -9.57 -31.75 4.19
C ASN A 66 -10.86 -30.92 4.13
N LEU A 67 -11.16 -30.32 2.98
CA LEU A 67 -12.30 -29.41 2.81
C LEU A 67 -13.44 -30.13 2.11
N ASN A 68 -14.67 -29.94 2.59
CA ASN A 68 -15.83 -30.55 1.96
C ASN A 68 -15.97 -30.09 0.49
N PRO A 69 -16.33 -30.99 -0.45
CA PRO A 69 -16.46 -30.64 -1.86
C PRO A 69 -17.48 -29.51 -2.07
N THR A 70 -17.11 -28.55 -2.94
CA THR A 70 -18.00 -27.47 -3.38
C THR A 70 -17.87 -27.28 -4.89
N THR A 71 -18.69 -26.40 -5.46
CA THR A 71 -18.64 -26.06 -6.90
C THR A 71 -18.07 -24.66 -7.09
N THR A 72 -17.56 -24.39 -8.29
CA THR A 72 -17.13 -23.04 -8.69
C THR A 72 -18.27 -22.04 -8.50
N LYS A 73 -19.50 -22.42 -8.89
CA LYS A 73 -20.70 -21.59 -8.73
C LYS A 73 -20.99 -21.26 -7.26
N THR A 74 -20.95 -22.27 -6.38
CA THR A 74 -21.19 -22.09 -4.95
C THR A 74 -20.12 -21.22 -4.32
N LEU A 75 -18.85 -21.42 -4.66
CA LEU A 75 -17.75 -20.59 -4.17
C LEU A 75 -17.93 -19.13 -4.60
N CYS A 76 -18.17 -18.88 -5.90
CA CYS A 76 -18.36 -17.51 -6.38
C CYS A 76 -19.55 -16.83 -5.69
N ALA A 77 -20.70 -17.51 -5.56
CA ALA A 77 -21.86 -16.95 -4.87
C ALA A 77 -21.55 -16.61 -3.41
N ALA A 78 -20.80 -17.46 -2.71
CA ALA A 78 -20.38 -17.21 -1.35
C ALA A 78 -19.42 -16.02 -1.24
N MET A 79 -18.44 -15.92 -2.14
CA MET A 79 -17.49 -14.80 -2.18
C MET A 79 -18.20 -13.47 -2.37
N HIS A 80 -19.20 -13.38 -3.26
CA HIS A 80 -19.98 -12.14 -3.43
C HIS A 80 -20.79 -11.78 -2.17
N LYS A 81 -21.41 -12.76 -1.50
CA LYS A 81 -22.14 -12.49 -0.24
C LYS A 81 -21.20 -12.03 0.86
N VAL A 82 -20.02 -12.65 0.99
CA VAL A 82 -18.99 -12.22 1.93
C VAL A 82 -18.43 -10.86 1.55
N GLY A 83 -18.33 -10.53 0.25
CA GLY A 83 -18.01 -9.20 -0.25
C GLY A 83 -18.94 -8.14 0.34
N LYS A 84 -20.26 -8.35 0.26
CA LYS A 84 -21.25 -7.45 0.88
C LYS A 84 -21.10 -7.35 2.40
N SER A 85 -20.80 -8.45 3.08
CA SER A 85 -20.53 -8.42 4.53
C SER A 85 -19.25 -7.64 4.87
N VAL A 86 -18.24 -7.70 3.99
CA VAL A 86 -17.00 -6.91 4.13
C VAL A 86 -17.27 -5.43 3.86
N GLU A 87 -18.08 -5.09 2.86
CA GLU A 87 -18.52 -3.72 2.58
C GLU A 87 -19.18 -3.09 3.81
N ALA A 88 -20.15 -3.78 4.42
CA ALA A 88 -20.84 -3.31 5.63
C ALA A 88 -19.87 -3.09 6.80
N LYS A 89 -18.90 -4.00 7.00
CA LYS A 89 -17.88 -3.84 8.06
C LYS A 89 -16.92 -2.68 7.78
N ILE A 90 -16.60 -2.41 6.52
CA ILE A 90 -15.80 -1.25 6.14
C ILE A 90 -16.60 0.02 6.40
N GLU A 91 -17.87 0.08 6.02
CA GLU A 91 -18.78 1.21 6.29
C GLU A 91 -18.85 1.56 7.78
N GLU A 92 -18.91 0.55 8.66
CA GLU A 92 -18.95 0.73 10.12
C GLU A 92 -17.68 1.39 10.68
N VAL A 93 -16.50 1.07 10.12
CA VAL A 93 -15.21 1.59 10.62
C VAL A 93 -14.71 2.81 9.87
N LEU A 94 -15.29 3.11 8.70
CA LEU A 94 -14.87 4.22 7.85
C LEU A 94 -15.26 5.53 8.55
N PRO A 95 -14.31 6.42 8.89
CA PRO A 95 -14.63 7.69 9.54
C PRO A 95 -15.44 8.60 8.61
N ALA A 96 -15.97 9.69 9.19
CA ALA A 96 -16.65 10.74 8.42
C ALA A 96 -15.71 11.45 7.43
N ARG A 97 -14.40 11.41 7.69
CA ARG A 97 -13.36 12.03 6.86
C ARG A 97 -12.18 11.09 6.70
N PHE A 98 -11.70 10.91 5.48
CA PHE A 98 -10.53 10.07 5.18
C PHE A 98 -9.86 10.55 3.88
N GLY A 99 -8.61 10.13 3.67
CA GLY A 99 -7.95 10.30 2.38
C GLY A 99 -8.22 9.12 1.45
N VAL A 100 -8.02 9.32 0.15
CA VAL A 100 -8.08 8.22 -0.83
C VAL A 100 -6.72 8.02 -1.50
N VAL A 101 -6.32 6.77 -1.65
CA VAL A 101 -5.16 6.37 -2.44
C VAL A 101 -5.70 5.64 -3.66
N LEU A 102 -5.39 6.14 -4.85
CA LEU A 102 -5.92 5.57 -6.09
C LEU A 102 -4.91 5.60 -7.22
N ASP A 103 -5.11 4.66 -8.13
CA ASP A 103 -4.37 4.56 -9.38
C ASP A 103 -5.19 3.73 -10.38
N GLY A 104 -4.81 3.79 -11.65
CA GLY A 104 -5.44 3.08 -12.76
C GLY A 104 -4.57 1.95 -13.31
N TRP A 105 -5.20 0.87 -13.76
CA TRP A 105 -4.51 -0.22 -14.46
C TRP A 105 -5.33 -0.74 -15.63
N SER A 106 -4.71 -0.78 -16.80
CA SER A 106 -5.32 -1.38 -18.00
C SER A 106 -4.77 -2.77 -18.29
N SER A 107 -5.67 -3.71 -18.59
CA SER A 107 -5.30 -5.06 -19.02
C SER A 107 -6.43 -5.74 -19.80
N GLY A 108 -6.07 -6.48 -20.85
CA GLY A 108 -7.03 -7.26 -21.64
C GLY A 108 -8.07 -6.39 -22.37
N GLY A 109 -7.80 -5.10 -22.58
CA GLY A 109 -8.76 -4.15 -23.16
C GLY A 109 -9.67 -3.47 -22.14
N THR A 110 -9.55 -3.81 -20.85
CA THR A 110 -10.35 -3.22 -19.76
C THR A 110 -9.52 -2.25 -18.93
N ALA A 111 -10.10 -1.10 -18.57
CA ALA A 111 -9.48 -0.10 -17.69
C ALA A 111 -10.04 -0.19 -16.28
N TYR A 112 -9.22 -0.66 -15.33
CA TYR A 112 -9.57 -0.79 -13.91
C TYR A 112 -9.12 0.43 -13.13
N CYS A 113 -9.94 0.86 -12.17
CA CYS A 113 -9.57 1.80 -11.12
C CYS A 113 -9.54 1.06 -9.77
N CYS A 114 -8.51 1.33 -8.99
CA CYS A 114 -8.40 0.82 -7.63
C CYS A 114 -8.44 2.01 -6.67
N VAL A 115 -9.35 1.94 -5.69
CA VAL A 115 -9.54 2.99 -4.67
C VAL A 115 -9.39 2.36 -3.30
N MET A 116 -8.50 2.93 -2.49
CA MET A 116 -8.31 2.56 -1.09
C MET A 116 -8.55 3.79 -0.22
N ALA A 117 -9.26 3.64 0.89
CA ALA A 117 -9.31 4.68 1.91
C ALA A 117 -7.99 4.71 2.68
N THR A 118 -7.67 5.82 3.34
CA THR A 118 -6.57 5.92 4.30
C THR A 118 -6.96 6.84 5.44
N PHE A 119 -6.87 6.32 6.67
CA PHE A 119 -7.23 7.06 7.89
C PHE A 119 -6.55 6.43 9.10
N CYS A 120 -6.48 7.20 10.18
CA CYS A 120 -5.96 6.74 11.46
C CYS A 120 -7.08 6.66 12.49
N THR A 121 -7.24 5.51 13.13
CA THR A 121 -8.19 5.28 14.23
C THR A 121 -7.47 4.50 15.32
N ASP A 122 -7.69 4.88 16.59
CA ASP A 122 -7.05 4.22 17.75
C ASP A 122 -5.53 4.08 17.66
N GLY A 123 -4.87 5.08 17.04
CA GLY A 123 -3.42 5.10 16.86
C GLY A 123 -2.88 4.12 15.81
N ALA A 124 -3.75 3.47 15.03
CA ALA A 124 -3.39 2.58 13.93
C ALA A 124 -3.77 3.19 12.57
N LEU A 125 -2.92 2.96 11.57
CA LEU A 125 -3.18 3.31 10.17
C LEU A 125 -4.04 2.22 9.54
N HIS A 126 -5.15 2.62 8.93
CA HIS A 126 -6.06 1.74 8.20
C HIS A 126 -6.10 2.14 6.73
N SER A 127 -6.04 1.13 5.85
CA SER A 127 -6.20 1.35 4.41
C SER A 127 -7.04 0.25 3.74
N PRO A 128 -8.35 0.16 4.03
CA PRO A 128 -9.22 -0.78 3.34
C PRO A 128 -9.38 -0.42 1.86
N MET A 129 -9.49 -1.44 1.01
CA MET A 129 -9.85 -1.25 -0.39
C MET A 129 -11.35 -1.01 -0.51
N LEU A 130 -11.75 0.10 -1.12
CA LEU A 130 -13.15 0.43 -1.37
C LEU A 130 -13.63 -0.10 -2.71
N ALA A 131 -12.77 -0.09 -3.74
CA ALA A 131 -13.10 -0.59 -5.06
C ALA A 131 -11.86 -1.13 -5.80
N PHE A 132 -12.09 -2.15 -6.61
CA PHE A 132 -11.22 -2.61 -7.69
C PHE A 132 -12.12 -3.03 -8.84
N ALA A 133 -12.46 -2.12 -9.73
CA ALA A 133 -13.47 -2.37 -10.75
C ALA A 133 -13.12 -1.66 -12.05
N PRO A 134 -13.68 -2.11 -13.20
CA PRO A 134 -13.66 -1.32 -14.42
C PRO A 134 -14.26 0.08 -14.20
N MET A 135 -13.77 1.07 -14.94
CA MET A 135 -14.36 2.41 -14.97
C MET A 135 -15.83 2.34 -15.43
N LEU A 136 -16.68 3.25 -14.92
CA LEU A 136 -18.11 3.30 -15.28
C LEU A 136 -18.32 3.49 -16.79
N ASP A 137 -17.52 4.36 -17.40
CA ASP A 137 -17.37 4.50 -18.84
C ASP A 137 -15.92 4.19 -19.22
N GLU A 138 -15.67 2.97 -19.68
CA GLU A 138 -14.32 2.54 -20.10
C GLU A 138 -13.78 3.32 -21.32
N GLY A 139 -14.64 4.02 -22.05
CA GLY A 139 -14.27 4.88 -23.17
C GLY A 139 -13.74 6.25 -22.75
N ASP A 140 -13.99 6.67 -21.50
CA ASP A 140 -13.63 7.98 -20.97
C ASP A 140 -12.84 7.86 -19.66
N LEU A 141 -11.52 8.09 -19.76
CA LEU A 141 -10.60 8.08 -18.61
C LEU A 141 -10.30 9.49 -18.10
N SER A 142 -11.21 10.44 -18.30
CA SER A 142 -11.07 11.81 -17.81
C SER A 142 -11.16 11.88 -16.28
N ALA A 143 -10.70 13.00 -15.73
CA ALA A 143 -10.82 13.29 -14.30
C ALA A 143 -12.28 13.24 -13.82
N HIS A 144 -13.21 13.75 -14.62
CA HIS A 144 -14.63 13.76 -14.31
C HIS A 144 -15.19 12.34 -14.12
N GLN A 145 -14.82 11.40 -15.00
CA GLN A 145 -15.24 10.00 -14.84
C GLN A 145 -14.63 9.34 -13.61
N HIS A 146 -13.42 9.72 -13.21
CA HIS A 146 -12.83 9.24 -11.96
C HIS A 146 -13.60 9.80 -10.74
N VAL A 147 -14.08 11.04 -10.80
CA VAL A 147 -14.93 11.63 -9.75
C VAL A 147 -16.28 10.91 -9.67
N GLU A 148 -16.94 10.64 -10.81
CA GLU A 148 -18.20 9.88 -10.82
C GLU A 148 -18.01 8.42 -10.34
N PHE A 149 -16.89 7.78 -10.71
CA PHE A 149 -16.54 6.46 -10.18
C PHE A 149 -16.34 6.49 -8.66
N LEU A 150 -15.63 7.50 -8.12
CA LEU A 150 -15.47 7.69 -6.69
C LEU A 150 -16.82 7.90 -6.01
N LYS A 151 -17.67 8.75 -6.56
CA LYS A 151 -19.01 9.02 -6.03
C LYS A 151 -19.85 7.75 -5.94
N ALA A 152 -19.95 6.97 -7.03
CA ALA A 152 -20.67 5.70 -7.03
C ALA A 152 -20.08 4.68 -6.04
N THR A 153 -18.75 4.65 -5.91
CA THR A 153 -18.06 3.80 -4.93
C THR A 153 -18.42 4.20 -3.50
N LEU A 154 -18.42 5.49 -3.18
CA LEU A 154 -18.68 5.98 -1.82
C LEU A 154 -20.14 5.80 -1.39
N GLU A 155 -21.09 5.86 -2.33
CA GLU A 155 -22.50 5.58 -2.07
C GLU A 155 -22.72 4.16 -1.48
N LEU A 156 -21.87 3.18 -1.84
CA LEU A 156 -21.91 1.82 -1.28
C LEU A 156 -21.60 1.76 0.22
N TYR A 157 -20.90 2.77 0.74
CA TYR A 157 -20.47 2.86 2.13
C TYR A 157 -21.19 3.99 2.90
N GLY A 158 -22.30 4.51 2.35
CA GLY A 158 -23.04 5.62 2.95
C GLY A 158 -22.18 6.88 3.12
N ARG A 159 -21.28 7.15 2.18
CA ARG A 159 -20.43 8.37 2.15
C ARG A 159 -20.65 9.15 0.86
N ASP A 160 -20.24 10.41 0.89
CA ASP A 160 -20.23 11.30 -0.26
C ASP A 160 -18.81 11.83 -0.54
N LEU A 161 -18.65 12.55 -1.64
CA LEU A 161 -17.36 13.15 -2.02
C LEU A 161 -16.81 14.12 -0.96
N GLY A 162 -17.66 14.72 -0.12
CA GLY A 162 -17.26 15.60 0.98
C GLY A 162 -16.52 14.88 2.11
N SER A 163 -16.58 13.55 2.14
CA SER A 163 -15.82 12.71 3.07
C SER A 163 -14.33 12.62 2.70
N ILE A 164 -13.95 12.94 1.46
CA ILE A 164 -12.56 12.91 1.00
C ILE A 164 -11.84 14.19 1.46
N THR A 165 -10.73 14.04 2.19
CA THR A 165 -9.90 15.19 2.64
C THR A 165 -8.65 15.41 1.80
N PHE A 166 -8.14 14.39 1.13
CA PHE A 166 -6.98 14.46 0.25
C PHE A 166 -6.94 13.24 -0.69
N VAL A 167 -6.17 13.36 -1.78
CA VAL A 167 -5.90 12.27 -2.73
C VAL A 167 -4.40 11.95 -2.71
N VAL A 168 -4.05 10.67 -2.76
CA VAL A 168 -2.69 10.17 -3.00
C VAL A 168 -2.69 9.40 -4.31
N GLY A 169 -1.79 9.75 -5.22
CA GLY A 169 -1.70 9.13 -6.53
C GLY A 169 -0.42 9.53 -7.25
N ASP A 170 -0.18 8.99 -8.44
CA ASP A 170 0.88 9.52 -9.28
C ASP A 170 0.57 10.97 -9.71
N ASN A 171 1.59 11.69 -10.16
CA ASN A 171 1.44 13.10 -10.52
C ASN A 171 0.88 13.27 -11.94
N CYS A 172 0.14 12.30 -12.48
CA CYS A 172 -0.43 12.41 -13.82
C CYS A 172 -1.47 13.54 -13.92
N SER A 173 -1.69 14.06 -15.11
CA SER A 173 -2.61 15.19 -15.34
C SER A 173 -4.05 14.87 -14.93
N VAL A 174 -4.49 13.62 -15.07
CA VAL A 174 -5.83 13.16 -14.67
C VAL A 174 -6.00 13.25 -13.16
N ASN A 175 -5.06 12.70 -12.38
CA ASN A 175 -5.10 12.76 -10.92
C ASN A 175 -5.06 14.21 -10.41
N GLN A 176 -4.25 15.06 -11.05
CA GLN A 176 -4.22 16.50 -10.72
C GLN A 176 -5.55 17.20 -11.02
N ALA A 177 -6.19 16.89 -12.15
CA ALA A 177 -7.47 17.48 -12.53
C ALA A 177 -8.60 16.99 -11.61
N MET A 178 -8.60 15.70 -11.25
CA MET A 178 -9.56 15.11 -10.33
C MET A 178 -9.44 15.73 -8.92
N ALA A 179 -8.22 15.88 -8.39
CA ALA A 179 -8.03 16.53 -7.09
C ALA A 179 -8.53 18.00 -7.08
N ARG A 180 -8.37 18.72 -8.20
CA ARG A 180 -8.94 20.07 -8.38
C ARG A 180 -10.46 20.05 -8.43
N GLU A 181 -11.06 19.08 -9.11
CA GLU A 181 -12.52 18.92 -9.21
C GLU A 181 -13.14 18.57 -7.84
N LEU A 182 -12.43 17.78 -7.03
CA LEU A 182 -12.81 17.45 -5.65
C LEU A 182 -12.52 18.57 -4.63
N ASP A 183 -11.80 19.63 -5.03
CA ASP A 183 -11.30 20.69 -4.15
C ASP A 183 -10.52 20.11 -2.94
N VAL A 184 -9.58 19.20 -3.18
CA VAL A 184 -8.72 18.58 -2.16
C VAL A 184 -7.25 18.60 -2.57
N PRO A 185 -6.30 18.60 -1.63
CA PRO A 185 -4.89 18.48 -1.97
C PRO A 185 -4.55 17.10 -2.57
N LEU A 186 -3.62 17.10 -3.53
CA LEU A 186 -3.00 15.90 -4.09
C LEU A 186 -1.60 15.73 -3.52
N VAL A 187 -1.34 14.57 -2.91
CA VAL A 187 0.00 14.12 -2.54
C VAL A 187 0.54 13.22 -3.65
N GLY A 188 1.60 13.70 -4.29
CA GLY A 188 2.22 13.00 -5.41
C GLY A 188 3.09 11.83 -4.96
N CYS A 189 2.96 10.68 -5.64
CA CYS A 189 3.70 9.47 -5.29
C CYS A 189 5.22 9.67 -5.33
N ALA A 190 5.87 9.53 -4.18
CA ALA A 190 7.32 9.67 -4.01
C ALA A 190 8.12 8.67 -4.89
N SER A 191 7.65 7.42 -5.01
CA SER A 191 8.29 6.43 -5.88
C SER A 191 8.24 6.83 -7.35
N HIS A 192 7.11 7.40 -7.79
CA HIS A 192 6.95 7.89 -9.16
C HIS A 192 7.89 9.08 -9.42
N ARG A 193 7.93 10.04 -8.49
CA ARG A 193 8.86 11.18 -8.54
C ARG A 193 10.32 10.72 -8.62
N LEU A 194 10.70 9.70 -7.83
CA LEU A 194 12.03 9.10 -7.90
C LEU A 194 12.29 8.45 -9.26
N ASN A 195 11.37 7.64 -9.78
CA ASN A 195 11.51 7.03 -11.10
C ASN A 195 11.74 8.09 -12.19
N LEU A 196 11.00 9.20 -12.18
CA LEU A 196 11.21 10.31 -13.13
C LEU A 196 12.58 10.99 -12.94
N ALA A 197 12.99 11.23 -11.70
CA ALA A 197 14.29 11.83 -11.37
C ALA A 197 15.46 10.95 -11.86
N VAL A 198 15.36 9.65 -11.63
CA VAL A 198 16.37 8.66 -12.02
C VAL A 198 16.43 8.53 -13.53
N ARG A 199 15.29 8.47 -14.23
CA ARG A 199 15.27 8.42 -15.70
C ARG A 199 16.04 9.59 -16.32
N LYS A 200 15.81 10.82 -15.84
CA LYS A 200 16.57 11.98 -16.33
C LYS A 200 18.05 11.93 -15.96
N TRP A 201 18.39 11.41 -14.78
CA TRP A 201 19.79 11.20 -14.40
C TRP A 201 20.47 10.18 -15.33
N MET A 202 19.76 9.12 -15.72
CA MET A 202 20.25 8.05 -16.60
C MET A 202 20.51 8.50 -18.04
N GLU A 203 19.88 9.58 -18.52
CA GLU A 203 20.15 10.15 -19.86
C GLU A 203 21.64 10.45 -20.08
N ARG A 204 22.37 10.81 -19.02
CA ARG A 204 23.83 11.06 -19.08
C ARG A 204 24.66 9.79 -19.29
N HIS A 205 24.07 8.63 -19.01
CA HIS A 205 24.69 7.32 -19.06
C HIS A 205 24.10 6.44 -20.16
N GLU A 206 23.27 7.00 -21.05
CA GLU A 206 22.55 6.29 -22.12
C GLU A 206 23.50 5.44 -22.98
N HIS A 207 24.65 5.99 -23.39
CA HIS A 207 25.67 5.26 -24.17
C HIS A 207 26.18 3.97 -23.48
N VAL A 208 26.34 3.98 -22.15
CA VAL A 208 26.74 2.79 -21.39
C VAL A 208 25.59 1.79 -21.32
N LEU A 209 24.38 2.26 -21.05
CA LEU A 209 23.19 1.44 -20.94
C LEU A 209 22.87 0.75 -22.27
N ASP A 210 22.95 1.48 -23.38
CA ASP A 210 22.76 0.96 -24.74
C ASP A 210 23.80 -0.09 -25.09
N ARG A 211 25.07 0.15 -24.69
CA ARG A 211 26.14 -0.81 -24.90
C ARG A 211 25.87 -2.12 -24.16
N ILE A 212 25.46 -2.06 -22.90
CA ILE A 212 25.07 -3.24 -22.11
C ILE A 212 23.86 -3.93 -22.75
N GLN A 213 22.81 -3.16 -23.06
CA GLN A 213 21.57 -3.66 -23.66
C GLN A 213 21.85 -4.39 -24.98
N ALA A 214 22.72 -3.88 -25.86
CA ALA A 214 23.10 -4.53 -27.11
C ALA A 214 23.73 -5.91 -26.89
N ILE A 215 24.63 -6.04 -25.90
CA ILE A 215 25.26 -7.32 -25.54
C ILE A 215 24.21 -8.27 -24.97
N MET A 216 23.37 -7.78 -24.06
CA MET A 216 22.34 -8.58 -23.39
C MET A 216 21.27 -9.09 -24.37
N LEU A 217 20.89 -8.27 -25.36
CA LEU A 217 20.01 -8.66 -26.46
C LEU A 217 20.62 -9.77 -27.32
N ARG A 218 21.90 -9.65 -27.71
CA ARG A 218 22.62 -10.67 -28.48
C ARG A 218 22.76 -11.97 -27.68
N ALA A 219 23.04 -11.87 -26.38
CA ALA A 219 23.17 -13.00 -25.46
C ALA A 219 21.84 -13.74 -25.21
N ARG A 220 20.70 -13.04 -25.34
CA ARG A 220 19.35 -13.62 -25.19
C ARG A 220 18.95 -14.57 -26.32
N THR A 221 19.56 -14.46 -27.50
CA THR A 221 19.23 -15.32 -28.66
C THR A 221 19.37 -16.80 -28.30
N VAL A 222 18.55 -17.67 -28.89
CA VAL A 222 18.50 -19.10 -28.50
C VAL A 222 19.88 -19.77 -28.56
N LYS A 223 20.65 -19.50 -29.62
CA LYS A 223 22.00 -20.04 -29.82
C LYS A 223 22.96 -19.57 -28.72
N ASN A 224 23.02 -18.27 -28.46
CA ASN A 224 23.94 -17.72 -27.47
C ASN A 224 23.52 -18.05 -26.05
N ARG A 225 22.20 -18.11 -25.80
CA ARG A 225 21.66 -18.57 -24.51
C ARG A 225 21.99 -20.03 -24.25
N ALA A 226 21.97 -20.90 -25.26
CA ALA A 226 22.40 -22.28 -25.12
C ALA A 226 23.88 -22.39 -24.74
N ALA A 227 24.75 -21.64 -25.42
CA ALA A 227 26.18 -21.57 -25.06
C ALA A 227 26.38 -21.02 -23.64
N LEU A 228 25.67 -19.95 -23.27
CA LEU A 228 25.76 -19.32 -21.97
C LEU A 228 25.29 -20.24 -20.83
N ARG A 229 24.28 -21.10 -21.06
CA ARG A 229 23.81 -22.10 -20.07
C ARG A 229 24.88 -23.14 -19.71
N ALA A 230 25.82 -23.41 -20.61
CA ALA A 230 26.96 -24.29 -20.32
C ALA A 230 28.01 -23.62 -19.41
N LEU A 231 27.96 -22.29 -19.26
CA LEU A 231 28.92 -21.49 -18.48
C LEU A 231 28.32 -20.95 -17.18
N THR A 232 27.01 -20.67 -17.16
CA THR A 232 26.30 -20.15 -15.98
C THR A 232 24.82 -20.52 -16.01
N HIS A 233 24.25 -20.73 -14.83
CA HIS A 233 22.81 -20.93 -14.66
C HIS A 233 22.01 -19.62 -14.86
N LEU A 234 22.65 -18.46 -14.74
CA LEU A 234 22.01 -17.15 -14.83
C LEU A 234 21.68 -16.76 -16.28
N ALA A 235 20.58 -16.01 -16.46
CA ALA A 235 20.11 -15.54 -17.77
C ALA A 235 20.31 -14.04 -17.97
N PRO A 236 20.52 -13.57 -19.22
CA PRO A 236 20.50 -12.14 -19.51
C PRO A 236 19.16 -11.53 -19.10
N ARG A 237 19.21 -10.35 -18.48
CA ARG A 237 18.06 -9.46 -18.26
C ARG A 237 18.16 -8.28 -19.22
N LEU A 238 17.00 -7.73 -19.56
CA LEU A 238 16.90 -6.61 -20.48
C LEU A 238 16.27 -5.44 -19.77
N LEU A 239 16.61 -4.26 -20.28
CA LEU A 239 15.91 -3.03 -19.95
C LEU A 239 14.45 -3.09 -20.46
N ASN A 240 13.55 -2.54 -19.65
CA ASN A 240 12.16 -2.21 -19.97
C ASN A 240 12.00 -0.71 -19.78
N ASP A 241 11.61 -0.01 -20.86
CA ASP A 241 11.57 1.46 -20.95
C ASP A 241 10.73 2.14 -19.86
N THR A 242 9.77 1.42 -19.28
CA THR A 242 8.81 1.99 -18.31
C THR A 242 9.36 2.11 -16.88
N ARG A 243 10.34 1.30 -16.47
CA ARG A 243 10.80 1.22 -15.07
C ARG A 243 12.32 1.19 -14.98
N TRP A 244 12.88 2.18 -14.27
CA TRP A 244 14.33 2.30 -14.08
C TRP A 244 14.95 1.07 -13.38
N SER A 245 14.19 0.37 -12.54
CA SER A 245 14.63 -0.87 -11.87
C SER A 245 15.03 -1.98 -12.84
N SER A 246 14.42 -2.06 -14.03
CA SER A 246 14.85 -3.01 -15.06
C SER A 246 16.25 -2.70 -15.61
N SER A 247 16.61 -1.41 -15.65
CA SER A 247 17.95 -0.96 -16.06
C SER A 247 18.97 -1.33 -15.00
N TYR A 248 18.64 -1.11 -13.71
CA TYR A 248 19.44 -1.57 -12.58
C TYR A 248 19.71 -3.07 -12.64
N GLU A 249 18.65 -3.87 -12.79
CA GLU A 249 18.77 -5.33 -12.88
C GLU A 249 19.59 -5.79 -14.09
N MET A 250 19.48 -5.11 -15.24
CA MET A 250 20.27 -5.42 -16.43
C MET A 250 21.75 -5.16 -16.18
N VAL A 251 22.11 -3.98 -15.66
CA VAL A 251 23.50 -3.60 -15.38
C VAL A 251 24.11 -4.58 -14.38
N HIS A 252 23.43 -4.85 -13.26
CA HIS A 252 23.91 -5.82 -12.27
C HIS A 252 24.06 -7.22 -12.87
N ARG A 253 23.05 -7.68 -13.63
CA ARG A 253 23.13 -8.98 -14.29
C ARG A 253 24.31 -9.04 -15.25
N PHE A 254 24.56 -8.03 -16.06
CA PHE A 254 25.71 -7.99 -16.96
C PHE A 254 27.02 -8.23 -16.20
N PHE A 255 27.24 -7.53 -15.10
CA PHE A 255 28.46 -7.70 -14.29
C PHE A 255 28.55 -9.05 -13.58
N GLU A 256 27.42 -9.64 -13.17
CA GLU A 256 27.38 -11.01 -12.60
C GLU A 256 27.82 -12.09 -13.61
N ILE A 257 27.57 -11.88 -14.90
CA ILE A 257 27.83 -12.89 -15.95
C ILE A 257 28.87 -12.45 -16.98
N LYS A 258 29.60 -11.34 -16.75
CA LYS A 258 30.48 -10.70 -17.75
C LYS A 258 31.55 -11.67 -18.29
N ASP A 259 32.14 -12.49 -17.43
CA ASP A 259 33.18 -13.44 -17.81
C ASP A 259 32.60 -14.56 -18.69
N ALA A 260 31.41 -15.06 -18.33
CA ALA A 260 30.70 -16.05 -19.13
C ALA A 260 30.26 -15.47 -20.49
N LEU A 261 29.81 -14.21 -20.53
CA LEU A 261 29.48 -13.51 -21.77
C LEU A 261 30.70 -13.37 -22.69
N ALA A 262 31.86 -13.00 -22.15
CA ALA A 262 33.12 -12.86 -22.90
C ALA A 262 33.57 -14.20 -23.55
N MET A 263 33.23 -15.33 -22.94
CA MET A 263 33.57 -16.66 -23.48
C MET A 263 32.68 -17.08 -24.65
N VAL A 264 31.47 -16.52 -24.81
CA VAL A 264 30.54 -16.88 -25.89
C VAL A 264 31.09 -16.41 -27.24
N PRO A 265 31.37 -17.31 -28.20
CA PRO A 265 32.05 -16.95 -29.46
C PRO A 265 31.38 -15.83 -30.26
N ASP A 266 30.05 -15.81 -30.35
CA ASP A 266 29.28 -14.81 -31.10
C ASP A 266 29.22 -13.43 -30.41
N LEU A 267 29.60 -13.34 -29.13
CA LEU A 267 29.65 -12.07 -28.40
C LEU A 267 31.04 -11.42 -28.48
N ARG A 268 32.10 -12.17 -28.78
CA ARG A 268 33.49 -11.67 -28.74
C ARG A 268 33.74 -10.42 -29.58
N SER A 269 33.08 -10.29 -30.73
CA SER A 269 33.24 -9.14 -31.62
C SER A 269 32.57 -7.86 -31.12
N ILE A 270 31.57 -7.97 -30.25
CA ILE A 270 30.83 -6.83 -29.68
C ILE A 270 31.15 -6.62 -28.20
N PHE A 271 31.83 -7.56 -27.55
CA PHE A 271 32.14 -7.49 -26.14
C PHE A 271 33.18 -6.38 -25.88
N PRO A 272 32.96 -5.49 -24.90
CA PRO A 272 33.87 -4.41 -24.58
C PRO A 272 35.24 -4.93 -24.13
N CYS A 273 36.29 -4.16 -24.37
CA CYS A 273 37.61 -4.48 -23.84
C CYS A 273 37.63 -4.35 -22.31
N PRO A 274 38.60 -4.95 -21.60
CA PRO A 274 38.63 -4.93 -20.13
C PRO A 274 38.55 -3.51 -19.53
N GLY A 275 39.26 -2.53 -20.13
CA GLY A 275 39.22 -1.15 -19.66
C GLY A 275 37.85 -0.47 -19.83
N GLU A 276 37.12 -0.78 -20.92
CA GLU A 276 35.73 -0.33 -21.10
C GLU A 276 34.80 -0.99 -20.08
N VAL A 277 34.96 -2.29 -19.80
CA VAL A 277 34.17 -2.99 -18.77
C VAL A 277 34.35 -2.34 -17.41
N ASP A 278 35.59 -1.99 -17.05
CA ASP A 278 35.89 -1.31 -15.78
C ASP A 278 35.25 0.09 -15.72
N GLN A 279 35.32 0.87 -16.81
CA GLN A 279 34.66 2.17 -16.90
C GLN A 279 33.13 2.06 -16.79
N MET A 280 32.53 1.08 -17.47
CA MET A 280 31.09 0.80 -17.37
C MET A 280 30.71 0.39 -15.93
N GLY A 281 31.64 -0.24 -15.20
CA GLY A 281 31.44 -0.70 -13.82
C GLY A 281 31.23 0.42 -12.82
N VAL A 282 31.76 1.62 -13.09
CA VAL A 282 31.60 2.82 -12.26
C VAL A 282 30.12 3.20 -12.10
N LEU A 283 29.26 2.85 -13.06
CA LEU A 283 27.82 3.13 -13.00
C LEU A 283 27.10 2.36 -11.87
N ARG A 284 27.67 1.25 -11.38
CA ARG A 284 27.00 0.41 -10.37
C ARG A 284 26.84 1.11 -9.02
N ASP A 285 27.88 1.74 -8.52
CA ASP A 285 27.87 2.37 -7.19
C ASP A 285 26.74 3.42 -7.03
N PRO A 286 26.56 4.41 -7.94
CA PRO A 286 25.44 5.33 -7.83
C PRO A 286 24.07 4.64 -8.00
N MET A 287 23.98 3.61 -8.84
CA MET A 287 22.76 2.83 -9.01
C MET A 287 22.39 2.01 -7.77
N ASP A 288 23.37 1.44 -7.07
CA ASP A 288 23.20 0.74 -5.79
C ASP A 288 22.67 1.69 -4.71
N VAL A 289 23.21 2.91 -4.64
CA VAL A 289 22.71 3.96 -3.74
C VAL A 289 21.25 4.26 -4.07
N ILE A 290 20.92 4.60 -5.32
CA ILE A 290 19.54 4.93 -5.73
C ILE A 290 18.57 3.75 -5.48
N GLN A 291 19.00 2.51 -5.70
CA GLN A 291 18.19 1.32 -5.44
C GLN A 291 17.86 1.20 -3.96
N SER A 292 18.80 1.50 -3.07
CA SER A 292 18.53 1.48 -1.62
C SER A 292 17.42 2.45 -1.21
N PHE A 293 17.36 3.64 -1.82
CA PHE A 293 16.28 4.60 -1.59
C PHE A 293 14.96 4.11 -2.19
N THR A 294 14.97 3.50 -3.38
CA THR A 294 13.76 2.90 -3.97
C THR A 294 13.15 1.85 -3.06
N LEU A 295 13.96 0.96 -2.49
CA LEU A 295 13.49 -0.02 -1.50
C LEU A 295 12.94 0.65 -0.23
N ALA A 296 13.52 1.76 0.20
CA ALA A 296 13.00 2.54 1.32
C ALA A 296 11.64 3.17 1.00
N PHE A 297 11.45 3.74 -0.20
CA PHE A 297 10.16 4.26 -0.67
C PHE A 297 9.09 3.17 -0.81
N GLU A 298 9.48 1.93 -1.05
CA GLU A 298 8.57 0.80 -1.11
C GLU A 298 8.08 0.33 0.27
N ARG A 299 8.64 0.79 1.39
CA ARG A 299 8.17 0.35 2.71
C ARG A 299 6.68 0.68 2.95
N ASN A 300 5.94 -0.25 3.56
CA ASN A 300 4.52 -0.08 3.88
C ASN A 300 4.27 0.92 5.01
N ASP A 301 5.28 1.15 5.86
CA ASP A 301 5.19 1.96 7.07
C ASP A 301 5.83 3.36 6.90
N LEU A 302 6.24 3.71 5.68
CA LEU A 302 6.90 4.98 5.38
C LEU A 302 5.95 6.16 5.54
N LYS A 303 6.37 7.15 6.31
CA LYS A 303 5.63 8.40 6.53
C LYS A 303 6.09 9.51 5.60
N LEU A 304 5.27 10.54 5.45
CA LEU A 304 5.57 11.66 4.55
C LEU A 304 6.83 12.44 4.96
N ASN A 305 7.07 12.66 6.26
CA ASN A 305 8.29 13.31 6.75
C ASN A 305 9.55 12.47 6.49
N GLU A 306 9.49 11.15 6.69
CA GLU A 306 10.59 10.24 6.37
C GLU A 306 10.89 10.24 4.86
N ALA A 307 9.84 10.20 4.02
CA ALA A 307 9.97 10.28 2.57
C ALA A 307 10.62 11.61 2.13
N ARG A 308 10.23 12.73 2.75
CA ARG A 308 10.85 14.05 2.51
C ARG A 308 12.33 14.05 2.85
N ALA A 309 12.71 13.56 4.05
CA ALA A 309 14.11 13.45 4.46
C ALA A 309 14.95 12.59 3.49
N LEU A 310 14.39 11.46 3.02
CA LEU A 310 15.03 10.62 2.01
C LEU A 310 15.24 11.37 0.69
N MET A 311 14.24 12.12 0.23
CA MET A 311 14.36 12.94 -0.99
C MET A 311 15.41 14.05 -0.83
N ASP A 312 15.50 14.71 0.33
CA ASP A 312 16.49 15.75 0.59
C ASP A 312 17.93 15.20 0.52
N VAL A 313 18.17 14.04 1.14
CA VAL A 313 19.48 13.36 1.04
C VAL A 313 19.81 12.95 -0.40
N LEU A 314 18.80 12.53 -1.18
CA LEU A 314 18.99 12.24 -2.61
C LEU A 314 19.31 13.50 -3.42
N CYS A 315 18.65 14.62 -3.12
CA CYS A 315 18.94 15.91 -3.72
C CYS A 315 20.38 16.36 -3.44
N ASP A 316 20.88 16.15 -2.22
CA ASP A 316 22.26 16.48 -1.86
C ASP A 316 23.28 15.59 -2.60
N LYS A 317 23.01 14.27 -2.68
CA LYS A 317 23.90 13.31 -3.35
C LYS A 317 23.85 13.41 -4.88
N PHE A 318 22.67 13.71 -5.42
CA PHE A 318 22.41 13.81 -6.84
C PHE A 318 21.67 15.11 -7.16
N PRO A 319 22.35 16.28 -7.18
CA PRO A 319 21.72 17.58 -7.37
C PRO A 319 20.85 17.70 -8.63
N SER A 320 21.14 16.91 -9.66
CA SER A 320 20.31 16.85 -10.86
C SER A 320 18.91 16.29 -10.63
N MET A 321 18.63 15.60 -9.53
CA MET A 321 17.33 15.01 -9.21
C MET A 321 16.36 16.01 -8.53
N SER A 322 16.86 17.15 -8.06
CA SER A 322 16.06 18.14 -7.32
C SER A 322 14.88 18.71 -8.10
N HIS A 323 14.93 18.70 -9.42
CA HIS A 323 13.82 19.14 -10.28
C HIS A 323 12.54 18.28 -10.16
N HIS A 324 12.63 17.04 -9.65
CA HIS A 324 11.47 16.19 -9.36
C HIS A 324 11.32 15.89 -7.86
N LEU A 325 12.43 15.88 -7.11
CA LEU A 325 12.45 15.50 -5.70
C LEU A 325 12.37 16.68 -4.74
N GLY A 326 12.70 17.89 -5.17
CA GLY A 326 12.66 19.08 -4.31
C GLY A 326 11.27 19.38 -3.75
N MET A 327 11.22 20.10 -2.63
CA MET A 327 9.96 20.55 -2.01
C MET A 327 9.16 21.47 -2.94
N GLU A 328 9.86 22.40 -3.58
CA GLU A 328 9.29 23.37 -4.54
C GLU A 328 9.42 22.91 -6.01
N ALA A 329 9.64 21.61 -6.24
CA ALA A 329 9.68 21.08 -7.60
C ALA A 329 8.33 21.29 -8.29
N GLU A 330 8.32 21.68 -9.57
CA GLU A 330 7.09 21.97 -10.34
C GLU A 330 6.07 20.80 -10.35
N ILE A 331 6.57 19.57 -10.18
CA ILE A 331 5.76 18.36 -10.09
C ILE A 331 4.93 18.30 -8.79
N VAL A 332 5.34 18.99 -7.72
CA VAL A 332 4.62 19.09 -6.44
C VAL A 332 3.48 20.09 -6.59
N LYS A 333 2.25 19.63 -6.38
CA LYS A 333 1.06 20.47 -6.65
C LYS A 333 0.58 21.24 -5.43
N ASN A 334 0.74 20.69 -4.25
CA ASN A 334 0.36 21.33 -3.00
C ASN A 334 1.57 21.37 -2.04
N PRO A 335 2.62 22.16 -2.35
CA PRO A 335 3.86 22.17 -1.57
C PRO A 335 3.64 22.63 -0.12
N LEU A 336 2.76 23.62 0.10
CA LEU A 336 2.39 24.07 1.44
C LEU A 336 1.69 22.98 2.25
N PHE A 337 0.82 22.19 1.61
CA PHE A 337 0.16 21.06 2.27
C PHE A 337 1.16 19.96 2.64
N GLU A 338 2.00 19.53 1.69
CA GLU A 338 3.04 18.53 1.97
C GLU A 338 3.99 19.02 3.08
N SER A 339 4.45 20.27 3.04
CA SER A 339 5.30 20.89 4.07
C SER A 339 4.62 20.91 5.44
N ALA A 340 3.35 21.34 5.50
CA ALA A 340 2.59 21.39 6.74
C ALA A 340 2.43 20.01 7.37
N VAL A 341 2.09 18.99 6.57
CA VAL A 341 1.99 17.59 7.03
C VAL A 341 3.34 17.11 7.59
N VAL A 342 4.45 17.37 6.89
CA VAL A 342 5.80 17.01 7.36
C VAL A 342 6.09 17.64 8.72
N ARG A 343 5.85 18.95 8.88
CA ARG A 343 6.07 19.67 10.14
C ARG A 343 5.24 19.12 11.29
N VAL A 344 3.97 18.79 11.04
CA VAL A 344 3.11 18.16 12.06
C VAL A 344 3.64 16.78 12.45
N LEU A 345 4.06 15.96 11.50
CA LEU A 345 4.64 14.63 11.76
C LEU A 345 5.97 14.70 12.53
N ASP A 346 6.74 15.77 12.36
CA ASP A 346 7.97 16.04 13.11
C ASP A 346 7.72 16.66 14.50
N GLY A 347 6.46 17.01 14.82
CA GLY A 347 6.10 17.65 16.10
C GLY A 347 6.31 19.16 16.15
N HIS A 348 6.61 19.80 15.01
CA HIS A 348 6.87 21.24 14.89
C HIS A 348 5.60 22.06 14.59
N ILE A 349 4.49 21.76 15.29
CA ILE A 349 3.17 22.41 15.07
C ILE A 349 3.24 23.93 15.34
N GLY A 350 4.05 24.34 16.31
CA GLY A 350 4.24 25.76 16.66
C GLY A 350 4.85 26.59 15.53
N ASP A 351 5.59 25.96 14.63
CA ASP A 351 6.37 26.62 13.57
C ASP A 351 5.60 26.72 12.24
N LEU A 352 4.36 26.20 12.20
CA LEU A 352 3.50 26.30 11.03
C LEU A 352 3.24 27.78 10.66
N THR A 353 3.38 28.09 9.37
CA THR A 353 2.95 29.39 8.86
C THR A 353 1.44 29.49 8.81
N ASP A 354 0.89 30.70 8.68
CA ASP A 354 -0.56 30.87 8.58
C ASP A 354 -1.11 30.20 7.31
N ASP A 355 -0.39 30.24 6.20
CA ASP A 355 -0.77 29.55 4.96
C ASP A 355 -0.73 28.02 5.10
N GLU A 356 0.26 27.48 5.83
CA GLU A 356 0.33 26.05 6.16
C GLU A 356 -0.85 25.63 7.05
N ARG A 357 -1.20 26.44 8.07
CA ARG A 357 -2.39 26.20 8.90
C ARG A 357 -3.67 26.19 8.07
N ILE A 358 -3.82 27.15 7.15
CA ILE A 358 -4.96 27.21 6.22
C ILE A 358 -5.04 25.93 5.38
N SER A 359 -3.90 25.41 4.91
CA SER A 359 -3.87 24.17 4.13
C SER A 359 -4.29 22.93 4.93
N LEU A 360 -4.07 22.93 6.26
CA LEU A 360 -4.45 21.84 7.16
C LEU A 360 -5.80 22.04 7.84
N ARG A 361 -6.57 23.08 7.48
CA ARG A 361 -7.83 23.41 8.16
C ARG A 361 -8.81 22.24 8.25
N ARG A 362 -8.84 21.37 7.24
CA ARG A 362 -9.70 20.17 7.20
C ARG A 362 -9.27 19.08 8.18
N PHE A 363 -8.09 19.18 8.78
CA PHE A 363 -7.48 18.21 9.69
C PHE A 363 -7.47 18.69 11.15
N GLU A 364 -7.92 19.92 11.41
CA GLU A 364 -7.93 20.51 12.75
C GLU A 364 -8.89 19.77 13.69
N VAL A 365 -8.42 19.50 14.91
CA VAL A 365 -9.19 18.92 16.01
C VAL A 365 -9.01 19.80 17.24
N ALA A 366 -10.11 20.16 17.89
CA ALA A 366 -10.07 20.91 19.15
C ALA A 366 -9.38 20.05 20.22
N THR A 367 -8.13 20.37 20.54
CA THR A 367 -7.36 19.64 21.55
C THR A 367 -7.29 20.48 22.81
N VAL A 368 -7.87 19.98 23.90
CA VAL A 368 -7.68 20.57 25.23
C VAL A 368 -6.41 19.95 25.79
N THR A 369 -5.32 20.71 25.86
CA THR A 369 -4.11 20.31 26.56
C THR A 369 -4.40 20.26 28.07
N GLY A 370 -4.64 19.05 28.59
CA GLY A 370 -4.55 18.79 30.02
C GLY A 370 -3.10 18.97 30.46
N SER A 371 -2.86 19.91 31.38
CA SER A 371 -1.52 20.20 31.89
C SER A 371 -0.86 18.94 32.46
N THR A 372 0.42 18.76 32.17
CA THR A 372 1.32 17.94 32.98
C THR A 372 1.19 18.33 34.45
N ASP A 373 1.13 17.33 35.33
CA ASP A 373 1.04 17.50 36.78
C ASP A 373 2.10 18.48 37.28
N ILE A 374 1.66 19.68 37.69
CA ILE A 374 2.49 20.60 38.44
C ILE A 374 2.46 20.15 39.89
N ASP A 375 3.64 19.72 40.33
CA ASP A 375 4.08 19.43 41.69
C ASP A 375 3.26 20.15 42.79
N THR A 376 2.75 19.37 43.73
CA THR A 376 1.91 19.82 44.85
C THR A 376 2.80 20.30 46.01
N GLY A 377 3.52 21.40 45.79
CA GLY A 377 4.23 22.15 46.84
C GLY A 377 3.37 23.26 47.45
N SER A 378 3.32 23.34 48.78
CA SER A 378 2.53 24.31 49.56
C SER A 378 2.87 25.79 49.28
N SER A 379 1.83 26.62 49.14
CA SER A 379 1.85 28.06 48.79
C SER A 379 2.49 28.97 49.86
N GLU A 380 3.12 30.07 49.45
CA GLU A 380 3.49 31.18 50.35
C GLU A 380 3.14 32.61 49.88
N CYS A 381 2.50 32.89 48.73
CA CYS A 381 1.94 34.25 48.52
C CYS A 381 0.82 34.38 47.47
N LEU A 382 -0.13 35.29 47.72
CA LEU A 382 -1.27 35.63 46.84
C LEU A 382 -0.82 36.05 45.42
N ALA A 383 0.36 36.65 45.28
CA ALA A 383 0.92 37.02 43.98
C ALA A 383 1.31 35.79 43.13
N MET A 384 1.79 34.73 43.76
CA MET A 384 2.09 33.46 43.08
C MET A 384 0.82 32.72 42.67
N ASP A 385 -0.24 32.80 43.47
CA ASP A 385 -1.55 32.24 43.10
C ASP A 385 -2.18 32.99 41.90
N ILE A 386 -2.08 34.33 41.87
CA ILE A 386 -2.53 35.14 40.71
C ILE A 386 -1.71 34.82 39.46
N LEU A 387 -0.38 34.70 39.58
CA LEU A 387 0.49 34.31 38.46
C LEU A 387 0.23 32.87 38.00
N ARG A 388 -0.10 31.95 38.92
CA ARG A 388 -0.48 30.57 38.60
C ARG A 388 -1.84 30.51 37.90
N VAL A 389 -2.84 31.28 38.34
CA VAL A 389 -4.13 31.41 37.64
C VAL A 389 -3.97 32.06 36.27
N LYS A 390 -3.09 33.07 36.14
CA LYS A 390 -2.77 33.68 34.85
C LYS A 390 -2.01 32.73 33.93
N ARG A 391 -1.01 31.97 34.45
CA ARG A 391 -0.32 30.91 33.70
C ARG A 391 -1.25 29.76 33.33
N ALA A 392 -2.18 29.38 34.19
CA ALA A 392 -3.21 28.37 33.90
C ALA A 392 -4.21 28.88 32.85
N LYS A 393 -4.60 30.16 32.87
CA LYS A 393 -5.43 30.79 31.81
C LYS A 393 -4.68 30.98 30.49
N VAL A 394 -3.36 31.20 30.53
CA VAL A 394 -2.51 31.28 29.33
C VAL A 394 -2.21 29.88 28.78
N ALA A 395 -2.05 28.86 29.64
CA ALA A 395 -1.85 27.46 29.27
C ALA A 395 -3.15 26.77 28.83
N ALA A 396 -4.31 27.23 29.31
CA ALA A 396 -5.64 26.87 28.80
C ALA A 396 -5.99 27.62 27.50
N HIS A 397 -5.02 27.88 26.63
CA HIS A 397 -5.33 28.07 25.22
C HIS A 397 -5.70 26.70 24.65
N VAL A 398 -6.86 26.61 24.01
CA VAL A 398 -7.12 25.51 23.08
C VAL A 398 -6.04 25.61 22.02
N VAL A 399 -5.01 24.77 22.11
CA VAL A 399 -4.08 24.59 21.01
C VAL A 399 -4.82 23.75 20.00
N MET A 400 -5.09 24.30 18.82
CA MET A 400 -5.62 23.51 17.72
C MET A 400 -4.61 22.38 17.46
N GLY A 401 -5.03 21.14 17.71
CA GLY A 401 -4.28 19.97 17.30
C GLY A 401 -4.72 19.54 15.91
N TYR A 402 -4.02 18.56 15.36
CA TYR A 402 -4.40 17.92 14.11
C TYR A 402 -4.80 16.47 14.37
N GLU A 403 -5.67 15.94 13.52
CA GLU A 403 -5.84 14.49 13.43
C GLU A 403 -4.52 13.83 13.05
N ASP A 404 -4.43 12.51 13.25
CA ASP A 404 -3.20 11.78 13.03
C ASP A 404 -2.87 11.68 11.52
N LEU A 405 -1.98 12.56 11.06
CA LEU A 405 -1.59 12.70 9.67
C LEU A 405 -0.73 11.56 9.12
N ARG A 406 -0.48 10.49 9.89
CA ARG A 406 0.16 9.27 9.35
C ARG A 406 -0.64 8.62 8.23
N CYS A 407 -1.94 8.95 8.09
CA CYS A 407 -2.78 8.54 6.98
C CYS A 407 -2.42 9.20 5.64
N VAL A 408 -1.70 10.33 5.66
CA VAL A 408 -1.25 11.02 4.45
C VAL A 408 -0.03 10.28 3.89
N LEU A 409 -0.30 9.26 3.06
CA LEU A 409 0.74 8.38 2.56
C LEU A 409 1.65 9.09 1.54
N PRO A 410 2.98 8.88 1.59
CA PRO A 410 3.91 9.46 0.62
C PRO A 410 3.89 8.78 -0.75
N THR A 411 3.28 7.60 -0.86
CA THR A 411 3.28 6.79 -2.08
C THR A 411 1.93 6.15 -2.32
N SER A 412 1.61 5.90 -3.59
CA SER A 412 0.50 5.04 -4.03
C SER A 412 0.95 3.57 -4.20
N ASN A 413 2.11 3.18 -3.65
CA ASN A 413 2.69 1.83 -3.83
C ASN A 413 1.75 0.71 -3.35
N ILE A 414 0.88 0.98 -2.37
CA ILE A 414 -0.12 0.02 -1.92
C ILE A 414 -1.05 -0.40 -3.06
N VAL A 415 -1.44 0.53 -3.93
CA VAL A 415 -2.26 0.26 -5.12
C VAL A 415 -1.44 -0.42 -6.21
N GLU A 416 -0.21 0.03 -6.48
CA GLU A 416 0.66 -0.62 -7.48
C GLU A 416 0.95 -2.10 -7.14
N ARG A 417 1.08 -2.43 -5.85
CA ARG A 417 1.20 -3.80 -5.36
C ARG A 417 -0.05 -4.61 -5.64
N MET A 418 -1.23 -4.00 -5.50
CA MET A 418 -2.49 -4.63 -5.86
C MET A 418 -2.56 -4.91 -7.36
N PHE A 419 -2.13 -3.99 -8.22
CA PHE A 419 -2.03 -4.27 -9.66
C PHE A 419 -1.01 -5.35 -10.00
N SER A 420 0.10 -5.42 -9.27
CA SER A 420 1.08 -6.48 -9.46
C SER A 420 0.50 -7.86 -9.12
N LYS A 421 -0.29 -7.96 -8.04
CA LYS A 421 -1.07 -9.17 -7.71
C LYS A 421 -2.13 -9.46 -8.77
N ALA A 422 -2.87 -8.45 -9.23
CA ALA A 422 -3.89 -8.61 -10.27
C ALA A 422 -3.29 -9.16 -11.58
N LYS A 423 -2.10 -8.71 -11.98
CA LYS A 423 -1.36 -9.26 -13.14
C LYS A 423 -1.02 -10.75 -12.99
N LEU A 424 -0.75 -11.22 -11.77
CA LEU A 424 -0.51 -12.65 -11.51
C LEU A 424 -1.81 -13.45 -11.56
N VAL A 425 -2.92 -12.89 -11.06
CA VAL A 425 -4.24 -13.53 -11.07
C VAL A 425 -4.79 -13.58 -12.51
N PHE A 426 -4.67 -12.48 -13.25
CA PHE A 426 -5.18 -12.28 -14.61
C PHE A 426 -4.13 -12.65 -15.68
N ALA A 427 -3.48 -13.80 -15.51
CA ALA A 427 -2.48 -14.31 -16.43
C ALA A 427 -3.09 -14.72 -17.80
N PRO A 428 -2.28 -14.87 -18.88
CA PRO A 428 -2.78 -15.28 -20.20
C PRO A 428 -3.66 -16.54 -20.19
N LEU A 429 -3.29 -17.55 -19.38
CA LEU A 429 -4.05 -18.80 -19.23
C LEU A 429 -5.37 -18.64 -18.44
N ARG A 430 -5.62 -17.45 -17.88
CA ARG A 430 -6.79 -17.10 -17.06
C ARG A 430 -7.55 -15.91 -17.63
N GLN A 431 -7.29 -15.51 -18.88
CA GLN A 431 -8.00 -14.41 -19.56
C GLN A 431 -9.50 -14.68 -19.78
N ARG A 432 -9.99 -15.90 -19.51
CA ARG A 432 -11.43 -16.21 -19.46
C ARG A 432 -12.08 -15.82 -18.13
N MET A 433 -11.30 -15.38 -17.14
CA MET A 433 -11.82 -14.81 -15.89
C MET A 433 -12.56 -13.52 -16.23
N THR A 434 -13.76 -13.35 -15.68
CA THR A 434 -14.53 -12.12 -15.88
C THR A 434 -13.99 -11.00 -15.00
N PRO A 435 -14.20 -9.71 -15.35
CA PRO A 435 -13.82 -8.58 -14.50
C PRO A 435 -14.36 -8.70 -13.07
N GLU A 436 -15.61 -9.16 -12.90
CA GLU A 436 -16.25 -9.33 -11.58
C GLU A 436 -15.56 -10.41 -10.74
N SER A 437 -15.10 -11.49 -11.39
CA SER A 437 -14.36 -12.57 -10.73
C SER A 437 -12.97 -12.11 -10.27
N LEU A 438 -12.34 -11.24 -11.05
CA LEU A 438 -11.07 -10.61 -10.69
C LEU A 438 -11.29 -9.65 -9.52
N GLU A 439 -12.27 -8.75 -9.65
CA GLU A 439 -12.69 -7.78 -8.63
C GLU A 439 -12.91 -8.44 -7.27
N ILE A 440 -13.80 -9.43 -7.17
CA ILE A 440 -14.10 -10.04 -5.87
C ILE A 440 -12.89 -10.75 -5.25
N THR A 441 -11.99 -11.29 -6.08
CA THR A 441 -10.74 -11.90 -5.61
C THR A 441 -9.78 -10.86 -5.06
N MET A 442 -9.62 -9.73 -5.75
CA MET A 442 -8.73 -8.65 -5.34
C MET A 442 -9.28 -7.94 -4.09
N PHE A 443 -10.59 -7.65 -4.06
CA PHE A 443 -11.28 -7.00 -2.96
C PHE A 443 -11.18 -7.81 -1.67
N LEU A 444 -11.57 -9.09 -1.68
CA LEU A 444 -11.45 -9.96 -0.50
C LEU A 444 -9.99 -10.17 -0.08
N GLY A 445 -9.05 -10.16 -1.03
CA GLY A 445 -7.63 -10.27 -0.77
C GLY A 445 -7.04 -9.03 -0.08
N ALA A 446 -7.43 -7.84 -0.50
CA ALA A 446 -7.04 -6.58 0.16
C ALA A 446 -7.67 -6.44 1.53
N ASN A 447 -8.94 -6.79 1.65
CA ASN A 447 -9.72 -6.65 2.88
C ASN A 447 -9.71 -7.90 3.75
N ARG A 448 -8.60 -8.66 3.75
CA ARG A 448 -8.49 -9.95 4.44
C ARG A 448 -8.75 -9.89 5.95
N ALA A 449 -8.53 -8.73 6.57
CA ALA A 449 -8.80 -8.49 7.99
C ALA A 449 -10.31 -8.41 8.32
N TYR A 450 -11.16 -8.13 7.34
CA TYR A 450 -12.60 -7.88 7.54
C TYR A 450 -13.47 -9.14 7.42
N TRP A 451 -12.89 -10.27 7.03
CA TRP A 451 -13.63 -11.53 6.94
C TRP A 451 -12.87 -12.71 7.51
N ASN A 452 -13.66 -13.61 8.07
CA ASN A 452 -13.23 -14.83 8.73
C ASN A 452 -14.35 -15.87 8.57
N VAL A 453 -14.21 -17.00 9.25
CA VAL A 453 -15.20 -18.07 9.16
C VAL A 453 -16.59 -17.67 9.68
N THR A 454 -16.70 -16.78 10.68
CA THR A 454 -18.00 -16.31 11.18
C THR A 454 -18.70 -15.44 10.15
N THR A 455 -17.94 -14.61 9.42
CA THR A 455 -18.46 -13.81 8.30
C THR A 455 -19.04 -14.70 7.20
N VAL A 456 -18.39 -15.84 6.90
CA VAL A 456 -18.91 -16.82 5.93
C VAL A 456 -20.20 -17.47 6.43
N GLU A 457 -20.28 -17.82 7.72
CA GLU A 457 -21.49 -18.39 8.31
C GLU A 457 -22.66 -17.41 8.28
N GLU A 458 -22.43 -16.14 8.65
CA GLU A 458 -23.41 -15.06 8.58
C GLU A 458 -23.91 -14.87 7.15
N ALA A 459 -22.99 -14.68 6.19
CA ALA A 459 -23.32 -14.53 4.77
C ALA A 459 -24.11 -15.72 4.20
N ARG A 460 -23.85 -16.94 4.70
CA ARG A 460 -24.59 -18.15 4.32
C ARG A 460 -26.01 -18.17 4.92
N ARG A 461 -26.20 -17.64 6.13
CA ARG A 461 -27.49 -17.61 6.85
C ARG A 461 -28.42 -16.48 6.39
N SER A 462 -27.90 -15.39 5.84
CA SER A 462 -28.69 -14.27 5.30
C SER A 462 -29.46 -14.62 4.00
N THR A 463 -29.80 -15.90 3.79
CA THR A 463 -30.58 -16.43 2.67
C THR A 463 -31.95 -16.84 3.17
#